data_AF-A0A0P7WES5-F1
#
_entry.id   AF-A0A0P7WES5-F1
#
_cell.length_a   1.000
_cell.length_b   1.000
_cell.length_c   1.000
_cell.angle_alpha   90.00
_cell.angle_beta   90.00
_cell.angle_gamma   90.00
#
_symmetry.space_group_name_H-M   'P 1'
#
loop_
_entity.id
_entity.type
_entity.pdbx_description
1 polymer ?
#
loop_
_entity_poly.entity_id
_entity_poly.type
_entity_poly.pdbx_seq_one_letter_code
_entity_poly.pdbx_strand_id
1 'polypeptide(L)'
;MAKKPQFTCTACGAHFSKWSGRCDACGQWNSIVEERPLSSGPASKSLGARRGAPVKLSDLGTQEDPPPRAQSGLAELDRVLGGGLVPASAILVGGDPGIGKSTLLLQAIAAFARKGMKTIYVSGEEASAQVRMRATRLDLLDAPVQLAAETNLRDILTTLEAERPGLVVIDSIQTMWADNVESAPGSVSQVRAAAHELTSFAKRMGMSVILVGHVTKDGQIAGPRVVEHMVDTVLYFEGERGHQFRILRAVKNRFGPADEIGVFEMTGSGLAEVANPSALFLSERGAPSPGSAVFAGIEGTRPLLVEFQALVAPSSLSQPRRTVVGWDGGRLSMILAVLEARCGIPFAGLDVYLNVAGGMKISEPAADLAVAAALLSAREDTSLPPDTVIFGEISLSGALRAVSQGENRLKEAQKLGFTAAIVPSGGKPVNIAGLTLNRFGDLTGFVGDMFGAG
;
A
#
# COMPACT_ATOMS: atom_id res chain seq x y z
N MET A 1 28.84 -1.85 -49.72
CA MET A 1 30.29 -1.95 -49.40
C MET A 1 30.43 -2.69 -48.07
N ALA A 2 31.04 -3.88 -48.06
CA ALA A 2 31.19 -4.68 -46.85
C ALA A 2 32.15 -3.98 -45.87
N LYS A 3 31.71 -3.78 -44.61
CA LYS A 3 32.52 -3.20 -43.54
C LYS A 3 33.71 -4.14 -43.29
N LYS A 4 34.93 -3.62 -43.38
CA LYS A 4 36.14 -4.41 -43.08
C LYS A 4 36.16 -4.73 -41.58
N PRO A 5 36.51 -5.96 -41.19
CA PRO A 5 36.58 -6.35 -39.78
C PRO A 5 37.62 -5.50 -39.05
N GLN A 6 37.26 -5.02 -37.85
CA GLN A 6 38.13 -4.23 -36.98
C GLN A 6 38.60 -5.14 -35.84
N PHE A 7 39.87 -5.06 -35.49
CA PHE A 7 40.48 -5.91 -34.48
C PHE A 7 41.03 -5.04 -33.34
N THR A 8 40.93 -5.51 -32.10
CA THR A 8 41.41 -4.79 -30.91
C THR A 8 42.20 -5.74 -30.02
N CYS A 9 43.34 -5.29 -29.50
CA CYS A 9 44.13 -6.05 -28.53
C CYS A 9 43.47 -6.00 -27.16
N THR A 10 43.11 -7.14 -26.59
CA THR A 10 42.53 -7.25 -25.24
C THR A 10 43.49 -6.85 -24.13
N ALA A 11 44.80 -6.87 -24.38
CA ALA A 11 45.82 -6.55 -23.37
C ALA A 11 46.15 -5.05 -23.27
N CYS A 12 46.08 -4.29 -24.38
CA CYS A 12 46.48 -2.88 -24.41
C CYS A 12 45.49 -1.94 -25.10
N GLY A 13 44.41 -2.46 -25.69
CA GLY A 13 43.39 -1.66 -26.37
C GLY A 13 43.79 -1.13 -27.75
N ALA A 14 44.97 -1.48 -28.27
CA ALA A 14 45.40 -1.04 -29.61
C ALA A 14 44.50 -1.64 -30.72
N HIS A 15 44.10 -0.79 -31.69
CA HIS A 15 43.27 -1.17 -32.82
C HIS A 15 44.10 -1.55 -34.06
N PHE A 16 43.67 -2.60 -34.76
CA PHE A 16 44.33 -3.16 -35.94
C PHE A 16 43.31 -3.40 -37.06
N SER A 17 43.74 -3.21 -38.31
CA SER A 17 42.90 -3.43 -39.50
C SER A 17 42.94 -4.87 -40.03
N LYS A 18 43.82 -5.71 -39.48
CA LYS A 18 43.96 -7.14 -39.79
C LYS A 18 44.36 -7.88 -38.52
N TRP A 19 43.96 -9.14 -38.42
CA TRP A 19 44.42 -10.01 -37.34
C TRP A 19 45.92 -10.29 -37.45
N SER A 20 46.60 -10.39 -36.30
CA SER A 20 47.99 -10.85 -36.18
C SER A 20 48.13 -11.68 -34.91
N GLY A 21 48.99 -12.69 -34.93
CA GLY A 21 49.26 -13.56 -33.79
C GLY A 21 49.98 -12.86 -32.63
N ARG A 22 50.61 -11.70 -32.87
CA ARG A 22 51.28 -10.88 -31.85
C ARG A 22 50.88 -9.42 -31.99
N CYS A 23 50.61 -8.76 -30.86
CA CYS A 23 50.32 -7.33 -30.81
C CYS A 23 51.59 -6.52 -30.98
N ASP A 24 51.64 -5.65 -32.00
CA ASP A 24 52.80 -4.80 -32.28
C ASP A 24 52.98 -3.66 -31.25
N ALA A 25 51.92 -3.33 -30.49
CA ALA A 25 51.97 -2.27 -29.48
C ALA A 25 52.50 -2.74 -28.11
N CYS A 26 52.12 -3.93 -27.65
CA CYS A 26 52.50 -4.44 -26.32
C CYS A 26 53.27 -5.77 -26.35
N GLY A 27 53.50 -6.35 -27.53
CA GLY A 27 54.26 -7.59 -27.70
C GLY A 27 53.55 -8.87 -27.25
N GLN A 28 52.33 -8.78 -26.72
CA GLN A 28 51.51 -9.91 -26.27
C GLN A 28 51.02 -10.78 -27.44
N TRP A 29 51.16 -12.09 -27.30
CA TRP A 29 50.69 -13.08 -28.27
C TRP A 29 49.20 -13.38 -28.08
N ASN A 30 48.49 -13.69 -29.16
CA ASN A 30 47.08 -14.10 -29.19
C ASN A 30 46.09 -13.15 -28.49
N SER A 31 46.46 -11.88 -28.34
CA SER A 31 45.65 -10.88 -27.65
C SER A 31 44.76 -10.07 -28.60
N ILE A 32 44.95 -10.16 -29.91
CA ILE A 32 44.15 -9.42 -30.90
C ILE A 32 42.87 -10.20 -31.19
N VAL A 33 41.71 -9.60 -30.88
CA VAL A 33 40.38 -10.17 -31.13
C VAL A 33 39.59 -9.30 -32.10
N GLU A 34 38.73 -9.90 -32.92
CA GLU A 34 37.82 -9.16 -33.79
C GLU A 34 36.71 -8.50 -32.95
N GLU A 35 36.54 -7.19 -33.09
CA GLU A 35 35.45 -6.45 -32.46
C GLU A 35 34.12 -6.83 -33.13
N ARG A 36 33.36 -7.70 -32.45
CA ARG A 36 31.95 -7.91 -32.77
C ARG A 36 31.12 -6.84 -32.08
N PRO A 37 30.18 -6.16 -32.77
CA PRO A 37 29.35 -5.15 -32.14
C PRO A 37 28.61 -5.73 -30.93
N LEU A 38 28.75 -5.05 -29.80
CA LEU A 38 28.04 -5.29 -28.54
C LEU A 38 26.56 -4.92 -28.68
N SER A 39 25.80 -5.70 -29.46
CA SER A 39 24.34 -5.88 -29.37
C SER A 39 23.81 -6.50 -30.66
N SER A 40 23.67 -7.83 -30.68
CA SER A 40 22.77 -8.52 -31.61
C SER A 40 21.60 -9.05 -30.82
N GLY A 41 20.66 -8.16 -30.47
CA GLY A 41 19.29 -8.60 -30.17
C GLY A 41 18.69 -9.31 -31.41
N PRO A 42 17.65 -10.15 -31.25
CA PRO A 42 17.08 -10.90 -32.37
C PRO A 42 16.68 -9.95 -33.52
N ALA A 43 17.25 -10.18 -34.70
CA ALA A 43 17.18 -9.29 -35.87
C ALA A 43 15.77 -9.15 -36.49
N SER A 44 14.75 -9.82 -35.94
CA SER A 44 13.38 -9.83 -36.48
C SER A 44 12.38 -8.93 -35.75
N LYS A 45 12.81 -8.15 -34.73
CA LYS A 45 11.90 -7.24 -34.00
C LYS A 45 12.51 -5.87 -33.66
N SER A 46 13.36 -5.32 -34.52
CA SER A 46 13.67 -3.87 -34.47
C SER A 46 12.52 -3.08 -35.11
N LEU A 47 12.35 -1.80 -34.75
CA LEU A 47 11.24 -0.91 -35.16
C LEU A 47 11.07 -0.68 -36.69
N GLY A 48 11.72 -1.48 -37.54
CA GLY A 48 11.67 -1.37 -38.99
C GLY A 48 12.25 -0.05 -39.52
N ALA A 49 12.20 0.13 -40.84
CA ALA A 49 12.62 1.38 -41.50
C ALA A 49 11.51 2.46 -41.52
N ARG A 50 10.35 2.19 -40.90
CA ARG A 50 9.22 3.12 -40.89
C ARG A 50 9.49 4.22 -39.88
N ARG A 51 9.75 5.43 -40.36
CA ARG A 51 9.84 6.62 -39.50
C ARG A 51 8.51 6.81 -38.77
N GLY A 52 8.57 6.91 -37.44
CA GLY A 52 7.41 7.27 -36.62
C GLY A 52 6.94 8.71 -36.92
N ALA A 53 5.70 9.02 -36.54
CA ALA A 53 5.22 10.39 -36.60
C ALA A 53 5.92 11.24 -35.52
N PRO A 54 6.29 12.50 -35.81
CA PRO A 54 6.79 13.41 -34.78
C PRO A 54 5.72 13.62 -33.71
N VAL A 55 6.10 13.47 -32.44
CA VAL A 55 5.22 13.69 -31.30
C VAL A 55 5.29 15.18 -30.94
N LYS A 56 4.13 15.84 -30.79
CA LYS A 56 4.06 17.20 -30.27
C LYS A 56 4.50 17.17 -28.80
N LEU A 57 5.57 17.88 -28.48
CA LEU A 57 6.02 18.07 -27.11
C LEU A 57 5.24 19.23 -26.50
N SER A 58 4.78 19.07 -25.26
CA SER A 58 4.23 20.14 -24.43
C SER A 58 5.24 20.49 -23.33
N ASP A 59 5.27 21.75 -22.92
CA ASP A 59 6.15 22.20 -21.83
C ASP A 59 5.59 21.77 -20.48
N LEU A 60 6.47 21.41 -19.55
CA LEU A 60 6.07 21.10 -18.16
C LEU A 60 5.33 22.25 -17.46
N GLY A 61 5.55 23.49 -17.90
CA GLY A 61 4.86 24.67 -17.39
C GLY A 61 3.50 24.96 -18.03
N THR A 62 3.02 24.11 -18.94
CA THR A 62 1.68 24.26 -19.54
C THR A 62 0.64 24.10 -18.44
N GLN A 63 -0.13 25.17 -18.17
CA GLN A 63 -1.25 25.10 -17.23
C GLN A 63 -2.45 24.49 -17.94
N GLU A 64 -2.64 23.19 -17.78
CA GLU A 64 -3.88 22.50 -18.10
C GLU A 64 -4.67 22.29 -16.80
N ASP A 65 -5.99 22.49 -16.86
CA ASP A 65 -6.82 22.18 -15.71
C ASP A 65 -6.71 20.68 -15.39
N PRO A 66 -6.51 20.31 -14.10
CA PRO A 66 -6.45 18.91 -13.73
C PRO A 66 -7.77 18.22 -14.13
N PRO A 67 -7.71 16.96 -14.59
CA PRO A 67 -8.90 16.27 -15.10
C PRO A 67 -10.01 16.24 -14.03
N PRO A 68 -11.27 16.54 -14.40
CA PRO A 68 -12.36 16.59 -13.43
C PRO A 68 -12.58 15.21 -12.80
N ARG A 69 -12.60 15.17 -11.47
CA ARG A 69 -12.81 13.93 -10.72
C ARG A 69 -14.30 13.68 -10.52
N ALA A 70 -14.75 12.47 -10.82
CA ALA A 70 -16.07 12.03 -10.42
C ALA A 70 -16.03 11.54 -8.97
N GLN A 71 -16.83 12.13 -8.10
CA GLN A 71 -16.97 11.67 -6.72
C GLN A 71 -18.06 10.61 -6.64
N SER A 72 -17.79 9.48 -6.01
CA SER A 72 -18.81 8.44 -5.75
C SER A 72 -19.81 8.91 -4.69
N GLY A 73 -19.39 9.75 -3.75
CA GLY A 73 -20.18 10.08 -2.55
C GLY A 73 -19.95 9.11 -1.39
N LEU A 74 -19.15 8.06 -1.60
CA LEU A 74 -18.55 7.25 -0.55
C LEU A 74 -17.25 7.95 -0.13
N ALA A 75 -17.25 8.60 1.02
CA ALA A 75 -16.19 9.50 1.46
C ALA A 75 -14.82 8.79 1.61
N GLU A 76 -14.82 7.55 2.12
CA GLU A 76 -13.63 6.74 2.33
C GLU A 76 -13.08 6.21 0.99
N LEU A 77 -13.95 5.83 0.05
CA LEU A 77 -13.53 5.46 -1.31
C LEU A 77 -12.97 6.67 -2.07
N ASP A 78 -13.66 7.80 -2.05
CA ASP A 78 -13.24 9.02 -2.72
C ASP A 78 -11.89 9.50 -2.16
N ARG A 79 -11.67 9.41 -0.84
CA ARG A 79 -10.38 9.68 -0.20
C ARG A 79 -9.26 8.80 -0.76
N VAL A 80 -9.46 7.48 -0.78
CA VAL A 80 -8.45 6.52 -1.26
C VAL A 80 -8.12 6.74 -2.74
N LEU A 81 -9.08 7.18 -3.55
CA LEU A 81 -8.88 7.54 -4.96
C LEU A 81 -8.20 8.92 -5.14
N GLY A 82 -7.89 9.65 -4.07
CA GLY A 82 -7.28 10.98 -4.13
C GLY A 82 -8.30 12.09 -4.42
N GLY A 83 -9.52 11.96 -3.90
CA GLY A 83 -10.61 12.91 -4.05
C GLY A 83 -11.69 12.51 -5.07
N GLY A 84 -11.59 11.32 -5.65
CA GLY A 84 -12.56 10.78 -6.61
C GLY A 84 -11.93 10.09 -7.82
N LEU A 85 -12.76 9.46 -8.62
CA LEU A 85 -12.40 8.73 -9.83
C LEU A 85 -11.90 9.68 -10.92
N VAL A 86 -10.69 9.43 -11.41
CA VAL A 86 -10.11 10.16 -12.54
C VAL A 86 -10.59 9.50 -13.84
N PRO A 87 -11.02 10.27 -14.87
CA PRO A 87 -11.38 9.71 -16.17
C PRO A 87 -10.17 9.08 -16.86
N ALA A 88 -10.40 8.15 -17.79
CA ALA A 88 -9.34 7.51 -18.58
C ALA A 88 -8.28 6.79 -17.73
N SER A 89 -8.65 6.27 -16.55
CA SER A 89 -7.73 5.66 -15.59
C SER A 89 -7.94 4.15 -15.44
N ALA A 90 -6.87 3.41 -15.16
CA ALA A 90 -6.96 2.02 -14.72
C ALA A 90 -6.64 1.85 -13.23
N ILE A 91 -7.54 1.19 -12.51
CA ILE A 91 -7.46 0.94 -11.07
C ILE A 91 -7.47 -0.56 -10.84
N LEU A 92 -6.56 -1.09 -10.03
CA LEU A 92 -6.56 -2.47 -9.57
C LEU A 92 -7.02 -2.53 -8.12
N VAL A 93 -8.01 -3.37 -7.82
CA VAL A 93 -8.44 -3.68 -6.44
C VAL A 93 -8.03 -5.11 -6.10
N GLY A 94 -6.94 -5.21 -5.34
CA GLY A 94 -6.40 -6.45 -4.80
C GLY A 94 -7.00 -6.81 -3.44
N GLY A 95 -6.94 -8.08 -3.07
CA GLY A 95 -7.26 -8.52 -1.70
C GLY A 95 -7.70 -9.97 -1.64
N ASP A 96 -7.77 -10.50 -0.42
CA ASP A 96 -8.08 -11.91 -0.18
C ASP A 96 -9.48 -12.29 -0.69
N PRO A 97 -9.70 -13.54 -1.14
CA PRO A 97 -11.04 -14.03 -1.45
C PRO A 97 -11.98 -13.90 -0.24
N GLY A 98 -13.19 -13.40 -0.47
CA GLY A 98 -14.20 -13.23 0.58
C GLY A 98 -14.04 -11.99 1.48
N ILE A 99 -13.01 -11.15 1.26
CA ILE A 99 -12.81 -9.94 2.08
C ILE A 99 -13.90 -8.86 1.87
N GLY A 100 -14.60 -8.91 0.73
CA GLY A 100 -15.67 -7.97 0.36
C GLY A 100 -15.40 -7.11 -0.88
N LYS A 101 -14.42 -7.45 -1.74
CA LYS A 101 -14.08 -6.67 -2.95
C LYS A 101 -15.28 -6.44 -3.86
N SER A 102 -15.97 -7.50 -4.27
CA SER A 102 -17.15 -7.40 -5.14
C SER A 102 -18.28 -6.61 -4.48
N THR A 103 -18.44 -6.71 -3.15
CA THR A 103 -19.42 -5.91 -2.39
C THR A 103 -19.08 -4.42 -2.46
N LEU A 104 -17.82 -4.06 -2.17
CA LEU A 104 -17.33 -2.67 -2.25
C LEU A 104 -17.55 -2.10 -3.66
N LEU A 105 -17.19 -2.87 -4.68
CA LEU A 105 -17.26 -2.41 -6.06
C LEU A 105 -18.68 -2.32 -6.59
N LEU A 106 -19.58 -3.19 -6.15
CA LEU A 106 -20.99 -3.11 -6.50
C LEU A 106 -21.65 -1.87 -5.85
N GLN A 107 -21.31 -1.56 -4.59
CA GLN A 107 -21.73 -0.31 -3.95
C GLN A 107 -21.13 0.93 -4.64
N ALA A 108 -19.84 0.89 -4.97
CA ALA A 108 -19.14 1.98 -5.65
C ALA A 108 -19.73 2.27 -7.04
N ILE A 109 -19.90 1.24 -7.87
CA ILE A 109 -20.41 1.41 -9.23
C ILE A 109 -21.86 1.92 -9.21
N ALA A 110 -22.68 1.45 -8.26
CA ALA A 110 -24.04 1.94 -8.07
C ALA A 110 -24.06 3.41 -7.62
N ALA A 111 -23.15 3.81 -6.74
CA ALA A 111 -23.02 5.21 -6.30
C ALA A 111 -22.66 6.15 -7.46
N PHE A 112 -21.72 5.74 -8.34
CA PHE A 112 -21.42 6.47 -9.57
C PHE A 112 -22.62 6.51 -10.53
N ALA A 113 -23.34 5.40 -10.69
CA ALA A 113 -24.53 5.31 -11.54
C ALA A 113 -25.64 6.26 -11.09
N ARG A 114 -25.91 6.34 -9.79
CA ARG A 114 -26.90 7.27 -9.20
C ARG A 114 -26.56 8.74 -9.46
N LYS A 115 -25.29 9.07 -9.63
CA LYS A 115 -24.82 10.42 -10.00
C LYS A 115 -24.84 10.69 -11.51
N GLY A 116 -25.45 9.81 -12.30
CA GLY A 116 -25.64 9.98 -13.74
C GLY A 116 -24.50 9.45 -14.61
N MET A 117 -23.50 8.78 -14.04
CA MET A 117 -22.45 8.13 -14.84
C MET A 117 -22.98 6.84 -15.44
N LYS A 118 -22.81 6.63 -16.75
CA LYS A 118 -23.09 5.32 -17.36
C LYS A 118 -22.06 4.30 -16.87
N THR A 119 -22.53 3.24 -16.22
CA THR A 119 -21.65 2.23 -15.61
C THR A 119 -21.99 0.81 -16.04
N ILE A 120 -20.94 -0.02 -16.20
CA ILE A 120 -21.06 -1.43 -16.59
C ILE A 120 -20.28 -2.30 -15.60
N TYR A 121 -20.93 -3.33 -15.06
CA TYR A 121 -20.29 -4.36 -14.26
C TYR A 121 -20.20 -5.65 -15.07
N VAL A 122 -18.98 -6.07 -15.39
CA VAL A 122 -18.71 -7.33 -16.07
C VAL A 122 -18.20 -8.32 -15.05
N SER A 123 -18.92 -9.43 -14.87
CA SER A 123 -18.45 -10.55 -14.07
C SER A 123 -18.02 -11.71 -14.96
N GLY A 124 -16.84 -12.27 -14.67
CA GLY A 124 -16.44 -13.57 -15.23
C GLY A 124 -16.53 -14.72 -14.23
N GLU A 125 -16.78 -14.42 -12.95
CA GLU A 125 -16.91 -15.43 -11.89
C GLU A 125 -18.36 -15.81 -11.57
N GLU A 126 -19.30 -14.85 -11.67
CA GLU A 126 -20.68 -15.03 -11.22
C GLU A 126 -21.68 -14.75 -12.36
N ALA A 127 -22.79 -15.48 -12.35
CA ALA A 127 -23.88 -15.21 -13.27
C ALA A 127 -24.58 -13.89 -12.92
N SER A 128 -25.15 -13.19 -13.91
CA SER A 128 -25.84 -11.90 -13.69
C SER A 128 -26.98 -11.99 -12.65
N ALA A 129 -27.63 -13.15 -12.53
CA ALA A 129 -28.65 -13.39 -11.51
C ALA A 129 -28.07 -13.39 -10.08
N GLN A 130 -26.87 -13.92 -9.86
CA GLN A 130 -26.19 -13.93 -8.56
C GLN A 130 -25.73 -12.51 -8.18
N VAL A 131 -25.19 -11.76 -9.15
CA VAL A 131 -24.83 -10.35 -8.93
C VAL A 131 -26.08 -9.53 -8.55
N ARG A 132 -27.21 -9.74 -9.24
CA ARG A 132 -28.49 -9.08 -8.94
C ARG A 132 -29.04 -9.45 -7.55
N MET A 133 -28.88 -10.70 -7.12
CA MET A 133 -29.24 -11.12 -5.75
C MET A 133 -28.45 -10.34 -4.71
N ARG A 134 -27.13 -10.14 -4.91
CA ARG A 134 -26.32 -9.29 -4.02
C ARG A 134 -26.75 -7.84 -4.07
N ALA A 135 -27.00 -7.29 -5.25
CA ALA A 135 -27.50 -5.92 -5.41
C ALA A 135 -28.83 -5.70 -4.66
N THR A 136 -29.70 -6.71 -4.64
CA THR A 136 -30.96 -6.68 -3.87
C THR A 136 -30.71 -6.57 -2.37
N ARG A 137 -29.79 -7.40 -1.84
CA ARG A 137 -29.43 -7.37 -0.41
C ARG A 137 -28.78 -6.04 0.01
N LEU A 138 -28.02 -5.43 -0.90
CA LEU A 138 -27.31 -4.17 -0.67
C LEU A 138 -28.18 -2.92 -0.94
N ASP A 139 -29.45 -3.11 -1.28
CA ASP A 139 -30.38 -2.04 -1.65
C ASP A 139 -29.86 -1.13 -2.80
N LEU A 140 -29.47 -1.78 -3.90
CA LEU A 140 -28.86 -1.13 -5.08
C LEU A 140 -29.69 -1.27 -6.37
N LEU A 141 -30.92 -1.79 -6.30
CA LEU A 141 -31.73 -2.08 -7.50
C LEU A 141 -32.25 -0.84 -8.24
N ASP A 142 -32.29 0.30 -7.55
CA ASP A 142 -32.63 1.61 -8.09
C ASP A 142 -31.49 2.22 -8.94
N ALA A 143 -30.25 1.75 -8.76
CA ALA A 143 -29.09 2.28 -9.47
C ALA A 143 -29.05 1.75 -10.92
N PRO A 144 -28.87 2.61 -11.94
CA PRO A 144 -28.87 2.21 -13.35
C PRO A 144 -27.54 1.59 -13.77
N VAL A 145 -27.19 0.43 -13.19
CA VAL A 145 -25.98 -0.34 -13.50
C VAL A 145 -26.29 -1.41 -14.54
N GLN A 146 -25.58 -1.41 -15.67
CA GLN A 146 -25.69 -2.48 -16.68
C GLN A 146 -24.80 -3.66 -16.27
N LEU A 147 -25.33 -4.88 -16.32
CA LEU A 147 -24.61 -6.11 -15.94
C LEU A 147 -24.31 -6.97 -17.17
N ALA A 148 -23.10 -7.52 -17.23
CA ALA A 148 -22.72 -8.56 -18.19
C ALA A 148 -22.03 -9.72 -17.46
N ALA A 149 -22.28 -10.94 -17.92
CA ALA A 149 -21.56 -12.13 -17.49
C ALA A 149 -20.79 -12.67 -18.70
N GLU A 150 -19.52 -12.29 -18.82
CA GLU A 150 -18.69 -12.59 -19.98
C GLU A 150 -17.22 -12.72 -19.56
N THR A 151 -16.49 -13.59 -20.25
CA THR A 151 -15.06 -13.86 -20.03
C THR A 151 -14.20 -13.55 -21.24
N ASN A 152 -14.79 -13.54 -22.46
CA ASN A 152 -14.08 -13.21 -23.68
C ASN A 152 -13.78 -11.70 -23.75
N LEU A 153 -12.50 -11.35 -23.71
CA LEU A 153 -12.06 -9.97 -23.74
C LEU A 153 -12.47 -9.24 -25.02
N ARG A 154 -12.49 -9.92 -26.17
CA ARG A 154 -12.91 -9.30 -27.44
C ARG A 154 -14.36 -8.84 -27.38
N ASP A 155 -15.24 -9.72 -26.91
CA ASP A 155 -16.67 -9.45 -26.83
C ASP A 155 -16.97 -8.32 -25.83
N ILE A 156 -16.23 -8.32 -24.70
CA ILE A 156 -16.27 -7.23 -23.72
C ILE A 156 -15.85 -5.90 -24.38
N LEU A 157 -14.69 -5.83 -25.03
CA LEU A 157 -14.20 -4.59 -25.64
C LEU A 157 -15.15 -4.07 -26.74
N THR A 158 -15.69 -4.95 -27.58
CA THR A 158 -16.68 -4.59 -28.59
C THR A 158 -17.94 -4.01 -27.96
N THR A 159 -18.40 -4.60 -26.85
CA THR A 159 -19.57 -4.08 -26.10
C THR A 159 -19.27 -2.71 -25.49
N LEU A 160 -18.10 -2.53 -24.88
CA LEU A 160 -17.70 -1.25 -24.28
C LEU A 160 -17.53 -0.15 -25.33
N GLU A 161 -17.10 -0.48 -26.54
CA GLU A 161 -16.99 0.46 -27.65
C GLU A 161 -18.36 0.99 -28.10
N ALA A 162 -19.36 0.10 -28.16
CA ALA A 162 -20.74 0.45 -28.50
C ALA A 162 -21.43 1.24 -27.38
N GLU A 163 -21.29 0.79 -26.13
CA GLU A 163 -22.00 1.39 -24.99
C GLU A 163 -21.36 2.68 -24.48
N ARG A 164 -20.03 2.86 -24.64
CA ARG A 164 -19.26 4.03 -24.16
C ARG A 164 -19.57 4.41 -22.69
N PRO A 165 -19.34 3.51 -21.72
CA PRO A 165 -19.55 3.84 -20.32
C PRO A 165 -18.49 4.83 -19.81
N GLY A 166 -18.81 5.55 -18.73
CA GLY A 166 -17.82 6.36 -17.99
C GLY A 166 -16.96 5.51 -17.05
N LEU A 167 -17.52 4.41 -16.53
CA LEU A 167 -16.85 3.48 -15.63
C LEU A 167 -17.24 2.03 -15.95
N VAL A 168 -16.24 1.14 -16.01
CA VAL A 168 -16.43 -0.30 -16.08
C VAL A 168 -15.71 -1.02 -14.94
N VAL A 169 -16.37 -1.99 -14.31
CA VAL A 169 -15.76 -2.92 -13.35
C VAL A 169 -15.62 -4.30 -14.00
N ILE A 170 -14.44 -4.91 -13.89
CA ILE A 170 -14.13 -6.26 -14.36
C ILE A 170 -13.84 -7.16 -13.15
N ASP A 171 -14.78 -8.04 -12.80
CA ASP A 171 -14.75 -8.94 -11.64
C ASP A 171 -14.74 -10.43 -12.07
N SER A 172 -13.59 -11.07 -12.27
CA SER A 172 -12.22 -10.61 -11.99
C SER A 172 -11.29 -10.76 -13.19
N ILE A 173 -10.14 -10.08 -13.16
CA ILE A 173 -9.17 -10.11 -14.25
C ILE A 173 -8.60 -11.51 -14.50
N GLN A 174 -8.59 -12.37 -13.48
CA GLN A 174 -8.14 -13.77 -13.59
C GLN A 174 -9.02 -14.59 -14.53
N THR A 175 -10.29 -14.23 -14.68
CA THR A 175 -11.24 -14.97 -15.53
C THR A 175 -11.25 -14.55 -16.99
N MET A 176 -10.55 -13.45 -17.31
CA MET A 176 -10.54 -12.90 -18.66
C MET A 176 -9.72 -13.76 -19.60
N TRP A 177 -10.25 -13.96 -20.81
CA TRP A 177 -9.59 -14.70 -21.87
C TRP A 177 -9.38 -13.81 -23.10
N ALA A 178 -8.12 -13.70 -23.50
CA ALA A 178 -7.68 -13.04 -24.72
C ALA A 178 -7.25 -14.10 -25.75
N ASP A 179 -7.89 -14.07 -26.91
CA ASP A 179 -7.72 -15.06 -27.98
C ASP A 179 -6.38 -14.93 -28.73
N ASN A 180 -5.72 -13.78 -28.60
CA ASN A 180 -4.40 -13.51 -29.17
C ASN A 180 -3.22 -14.02 -28.30
N VAL A 181 -3.50 -14.67 -27.16
CA VAL A 181 -2.48 -15.25 -26.29
C VAL A 181 -2.64 -16.76 -26.24
N GLU A 182 -1.64 -17.49 -26.74
CA GLU A 182 -1.55 -18.96 -26.67
C GLU A 182 -1.23 -19.44 -25.25
N SER A 183 -2.15 -19.24 -24.31
CA SER A 183 -2.05 -19.75 -22.94
C SER A 183 -3.44 -19.94 -22.33
N ALA A 184 -3.55 -20.84 -21.35
CA ALA A 184 -4.81 -21.11 -20.69
C ALA A 184 -5.34 -19.87 -19.94
N PRO A 185 -6.67 -19.68 -19.88
CA PRO A 185 -7.33 -18.68 -19.02
C PRO A 185 -6.79 -18.73 -17.58
N GLY A 186 -6.64 -17.57 -16.95
CA GLY A 186 -6.07 -17.46 -15.60
C GLY A 186 -4.56 -17.59 -15.49
N SER A 187 -3.85 -17.92 -16.58
CA SER A 187 -2.39 -17.85 -16.60
C SER A 187 -1.90 -16.40 -16.44
N VAL A 188 -0.68 -16.24 -15.93
CA VAL A 188 -0.05 -14.92 -15.75
C VAL A 188 0.02 -14.14 -17.06
N SER A 189 0.25 -14.84 -18.18
CA SER A 189 0.30 -14.25 -19.52
C SER A 189 -1.06 -13.72 -19.97
N GLN A 190 -2.16 -14.48 -19.77
CA GLN A 190 -3.53 -14.02 -20.03
C GLN A 190 -3.88 -12.77 -19.22
N VAL A 191 -3.65 -12.82 -17.90
CA VAL A 191 -3.95 -11.70 -16.99
C VAL A 191 -3.20 -10.43 -17.38
N ARG A 192 -1.91 -10.55 -17.71
CA ARG A 192 -1.08 -9.42 -18.14
C ARG A 192 -1.59 -8.82 -19.46
N ALA A 193 -1.88 -9.67 -20.44
CA ALA A 193 -2.38 -9.21 -21.74
C ALA A 193 -3.75 -8.52 -21.62
N ALA A 194 -4.68 -9.12 -20.86
CA ALA A 194 -5.99 -8.56 -20.63
C ALA A 194 -5.91 -7.21 -19.90
N ALA A 195 -5.11 -7.11 -18.84
CA ALA A 195 -4.92 -5.86 -18.11
C ALA A 195 -4.29 -4.75 -18.99
N HIS A 196 -3.32 -5.11 -19.85
CA HIS A 196 -2.73 -4.18 -20.80
C HIS A 196 -3.75 -3.62 -21.78
N GLU A 197 -4.54 -4.50 -22.41
CA GLU A 197 -5.50 -4.12 -23.42
C GLU A 197 -6.65 -3.31 -22.82
N LEU A 198 -7.18 -3.71 -21.66
CA LEU A 198 -8.21 -2.96 -20.93
C LEU A 198 -7.72 -1.57 -20.52
N THR A 199 -6.49 -1.46 -20.02
CA THR A 199 -5.90 -0.16 -19.63
C THR A 199 -5.70 0.74 -20.84
N SER A 200 -5.19 0.18 -21.94
CA SER A 200 -4.97 0.93 -23.19
C SER A 200 -6.29 1.36 -23.82
N PHE A 201 -7.28 0.47 -23.84
CA PHE A 201 -8.62 0.73 -24.35
C PHE A 201 -9.36 1.78 -23.50
N ALA A 202 -9.27 1.71 -22.17
CA ALA A 202 -9.80 2.72 -21.26
C ALA A 202 -9.26 4.13 -21.57
N LYS A 203 -7.93 4.23 -21.79
CA LYS A 203 -7.27 5.49 -22.17
C LYS A 203 -7.71 6.01 -23.54
N ARG A 204 -7.84 5.13 -24.55
CA ARG A 204 -8.35 5.52 -25.88
C ARG A 204 -9.80 6.00 -25.85
N MET A 205 -10.65 5.35 -25.06
CA MET A 205 -12.08 5.63 -25.00
C MET A 205 -12.45 6.74 -24.00
N GLY A 206 -11.49 7.21 -23.20
CA GLY A 206 -11.73 8.22 -22.17
C GLY A 206 -12.55 7.70 -20.97
N MET A 207 -12.58 6.39 -20.75
CA MET A 207 -13.36 5.76 -19.67
C MET A 207 -12.43 5.26 -18.55
N SER A 208 -12.97 5.07 -17.35
CA SER A 208 -12.23 4.46 -16.25
C SER A 208 -12.54 2.96 -16.12
N VAL A 209 -11.52 2.17 -15.79
CA VAL A 209 -11.65 0.73 -15.59
C VAL A 209 -11.16 0.35 -14.20
N ILE A 210 -11.97 -0.42 -13.46
CA ILE A 210 -11.58 -1.06 -12.21
C ILE A 210 -11.44 -2.56 -12.45
N LEU A 211 -10.25 -3.09 -12.19
CA LEU A 211 -9.89 -4.49 -12.32
C LEU A 211 -9.89 -5.14 -10.94
N VAL A 212 -10.64 -6.21 -10.75
CA VAL A 212 -10.57 -7.00 -9.50
C VAL A 212 -9.47 -8.04 -9.64
N GLY A 213 -8.58 -8.09 -8.65
CA GLY A 213 -7.52 -9.10 -8.54
C GLY A 213 -7.59 -9.86 -7.22
N HIS A 214 -7.68 -11.18 -7.28
CA HIS A 214 -7.55 -12.05 -6.11
C HIS A 214 -6.08 -12.28 -5.70
N VAL A 215 -5.78 -12.15 -4.41
CA VAL A 215 -4.49 -12.60 -3.84
C VAL A 215 -4.60 -14.09 -3.51
N THR A 216 -3.67 -14.90 -4.03
CA THR A 216 -3.58 -16.33 -3.71
C THR A 216 -2.72 -16.55 -2.46
N LYS A 217 -3.04 -17.58 -1.66
CA LYS A 217 -2.41 -17.84 -0.34
C LYS A 217 -0.90 -18.05 -0.38
N ASP A 218 -0.34 -18.45 -1.52
CA ASP A 218 1.09 -18.69 -1.71
C ASP A 218 1.84 -17.51 -2.35
N GLY A 219 1.16 -16.39 -2.63
CA GLY A 219 1.78 -15.18 -3.19
C GLY A 219 2.44 -15.33 -4.58
N GLN A 220 2.46 -16.52 -5.19
CA GLN A 220 3.28 -16.82 -6.36
C GLN A 220 2.53 -17.20 -7.65
N ILE A 221 1.21 -17.41 -7.64
CA ILE A 221 0.51 -17.79 -8.89
C ILE A 221 -0.61 -16.80 -9.16
N ALA A 222 -0.40 -15.99 -10.20
CA ALA A 222 -1.35 -15.04 -10.80
C ALA A 222 -1.94 -13.98 -9.85
N GLY A 223 -1.14 -13.51 -8.87
CA GLY A 223 -1.55 -12.42 -7.98
C GLY A 223 -1.58 -11.04 -8.66
N PRO A 224 -2.32 -10.07 -8.09
CA PRO A 224 -2.42 -8.69 -8.58
C PRO A 224 -1.07 -7.99 -8.78
N ARG A 225 -0.01 -8.43 -8.08
CA ARG A 225 1.38 -7.94 -8.23
C ARG A 225 1.90 -7.90 -9.66
N VAL A 226 1.47 -8.83 -10.51
CA VAL A 226 1.90 -8.83 -11.93
C VAL A 226 1.31 -7.65 -12.69
N VAL A 227 0.16 -7.14 -12.27
CA VAL A 227 -0.59 -6.06 -12.93
C VAL A 227 -0.33 -4.70 -12.29
N GLU A 228 0.16 -4.65 -11.05
CA GLU A 228 0.40 -3.40 -10.29
C GLU A 228 1.19 -2.34 -11.05
N HIS A 229 2.22 -2.74 -11.79
CA HIS A 229 3.05 -1.80 -12.55
C HIS A 229 2.34 -1.23 -13.79
N MET A 230 1.32 -1.93 -14.30
CA MET A 230 0.61 -1.63 -15.55
C MET A 230 -0.55 -0.65 -15.35
N VAL A 231 -1.16 -0.66 -14.16
CA VAL A 231 -2.28 0.22 -13.81
C VAL A 231 -1.81 1.56 -13.26
N ASP A 232 -2.69 2.54 -13.23
CA ASP A 232 -2.39 3.86 -12.69
C ASP A 232 -2.55 3.92 -11.17
N THR A 233 -3.53 3.18 -10.63
CA THR A 233 -3.80 3.09 -9.18
C THR A 233 -3.91 1.62 -8.73
N VAL A 234 -3.35 1.29 -7.57
CA VAL A 234 -3.43 -0.02 -6.91
C VAL A 234 -3.98 0.17 -5.51
N LEU A 235 -5.12 -0.46 -5.26
CA LEU A 235 -5.79 -0.50 -3.97
C LEU A 235 -5.75 -1.93 -3.43
N TYR A 236 -5.42 -2.09 -2.15
CA TYR A 236 -5.51 -3.34 -1.44
C TYR A 236 -6.64 -3.29 -0.43
N PHE A 237 -7.55 -4.27 -0.50
CA PHE A 237 -8.62 -4.43 0.48
C PHE A 237 -8.22 -5.53 1.46
N GLU A 238 -7.89 -5.10 2.67
CA GLU A 238 -7.25 -5.86 3.73
C GLU A 238 -8.22 -6.04 4.90
N GLY A 239 -8.07 -7.13 5.64
CA GLY A 239 -8.77 -7.32 6.90
C GLY A 239 -8.55 -8.71 7.45
N GLU A 240 -8.32 -8.80 8.76
CA GLU A 240 -8.05 -10.07 9.42
C GLU A 240 -9.35 -10.79 9.79
N ARG A 241 -9.28 -12.13 9.82
CA ARG A 241 -10.41 -12.97 10.23
C ARG A 241 -10.69 -12.72 11.71
N GLY A 242 -11.92 -12.32 12.04
CA GLY A 242 -12.34 -12.01 13.41
C GLY A 242 -12.41 -10.51 13.72
N HIS A 243 -11.75 -9.67 12.92
CA HIS A 243 -11.94 -8.22 13.01
C HIS A 243 -13.16 -7.80 12.19
N GLN A 244 -13.96 -6.88 12.74
CA GLN A 244 -15.14 -6.32 12.05
C GLN A 244 -14.73 -5.40 10.88
N PHE A 245 -13.53 -4.81 10.97
CA PHE A 245 -13.05 -3.80 10.03
C PHE A 245 -12.37 -4.37 8.79
N ARG A 246 -12.47 -3.59 7.72
CA ARG A 246 -11.85 -3.82 6.41
C ARG A 246 -11.21 -2.51 5.97
N ILE A 247 -9.94 -2.58 5.57
CA ILE A 247 -9.14 -1.40 5.24
C ILE A 247 -8.88 -1.44 3.74
N LEU A 248 -9.27 -0.37 3.04
CA LEU A 248 -8.93 -0.15 1.64
C LEU A 248 -7.73 0.79 1.60
N ARG A 249 -6.59 0.31 1.11
CA ARG A 249 -5.31 1.03 1.13
C ARG A 249 -4.81 1.32 -0.27
N ALA A 250 -4.46 2.56 -0.56
CA ALA A 250 -3.80 2.94 -1.81
C ALA A 250 -2.30 2.66 -1.75
N VAL A 251 -1.82 1.56 -2.32
CA VAL A 251 -0.37 1.25 -2.36
C VAL A 251 0.33 1.99 -3.51
N LYS A 252 -0.42 2.30 -4.57
CA LYS A 252 0.06 3.11 -5.70
C LYS A 252 -1.09 4.00 -6.13
N ASN A 253 -0.87 5.32 -6.19
CA ASN A 253 -1.86 6.24 -6.73
C ASN A 253 -1.15 7.32 -7.55
N ARG A 254 -1.26 7.25 -8.88
CA ARG A 254 -0.68 8.30 -9.76
C ARG A 254 -1.43 9.62 -9.70
N PHE A 255 -2.62 9.62 -9.11
CA PHE A 255 -3.52 10.76 -9.06
C PHE A 255 -3.78 11.24 -7.64
N GLY A 256 -3.05 10.76 -6.64
CA GLY A 256 -3.32 11.08 -5.25
C GLY A 256 -2.18 10.64 -4.35
N PRO A 257 -2.31 10.84 -3.03
CA PRO A 257 -1.33 10.35 -2.10
C PRO A 257 -1.30 8.82 -2.14
N ALA A 258 -0.09 8.26 -2.09
CA ALA A 258 0.08 6.86 -1.71
C ALA A 258 -0.16 6.70 -0.20
N ASP A 259 -0.44 5.48 0.21
CA ASP A 259 -0.71 5.04 1.58
C ASP A 259 -1.98 5.60 2.24
N GLU A 260 -2.85 6.29 1.49
CA GLU A 260 -4.19 6.64 1.96
C GLU A 260 -5.01 5.40 2.31
N ILE A 261 -5.79 5.50 3.39
CA ILE A 261 -6.67 4.44 3.86
C ILE A 261 -8.13 4.88 3.93
N GLY A 262 -9.00 3.97 3.49
CA GLY A 262 -10.45 3.98 3.69
C GLY A 262 -10.83 2.87 4.65
N VAL A 263 -11.59 3.16 5.70
CA VAL A 263 -11.99 2.17 6.71
C VAL A 263 -13.46 1.84 6.54
N PHE A 264 -13.75 0.54 6.48
CA PHE A 264 -15.10 0.01 6.29
C PHE A 264 -15.41 -1.05 7.33
N GLU A 265 -16.69 -1.24 7.62
CA GLU A 265 -17.20 -2.32 8.45
C GLU A 265 -18.18 -3.17 7.64
N MET A 266 -18.07 -4.50 7.74
CA MET A 266 -19.02 -5.40 7.10
C MET A 266 -20.29 -5.55 7.95
N THR A 267 -21.38 -4.99 7.47
CA THR A 267 -22.72 -5.04 8.09
C THR A 267 -23.66 -5.96 7.33
N GLY A 268 -24.86 -6.21 7.86
CA GLY A 268 -25.90 -6.97 7.15
C GLY A 268 -26.33 -6.35 5.81
N SER A 269 -26.23 -5.02 5.69
CA SER A 269 -26.54 -4.24 4.49
C SER A 269 -25.35 -4.02 3.55
N GLY A 270 -24.19 -4.62 3.84
CA GLY A 270 -22.96 -4.44 3.05
C GLY A 270 -21.86 -3.70 3.81
N LEU A 271 -20.96 -3.06 3.07
CA LEU A 271 -19.86 -2.30 3.65
C LEU A 271 -20.31 -0.89 4.04
N ALA A 272 -20.21 -0.55 5.32
CA ALA A 272 -20.47 0.78 5.86
C ALA A 272 -19.16 1.54 6.07
N GLU A 273 -19.16 2.85 5.79
CA GLU A 273 -17.98 3.72 5.96
C GLU A 273 -17.75 4.08 7.41
N VAL A 274 -16.51 3.94 7.88
CA VAL A 274 -16.09 4.31 9.23
C VAL A 274 -15.36 5.66 9.18
N ALA A 275 -16.10 6.74 9.45
CA ALA A 275 -15.54 8.10 9.39
C ALA A 275 -14.48 8.37 10.47
N ASN A 276 -14.66 7.80 11.67
CA ASN A 276 -13.75 7.99 12.80
C ASN A 276 -13.24 6.65 13.34
N PRO A 277 -12.24 6.03 12.69
CA PRO A 277 -11.71 4.74 13.10
C PRO A 277 -11.03 4.80 14.47
N SER A 278 -10.34 5.90 14.77
CA SER A 278 -9.67 6.13 16.06
C SER A 278 -10.65 6.05 17.25
N ALA A 279 -11.86 6.59 17.12
CA ALA A 279 -12.87 6.51 18.19
C ALA A 279 -13.32 5.07 18.46
N LEU A 280 -13.35 4.21 17.44
CA LEU A 280 -13.71 2.81 17.58
C LEU A 280 -12.57 1.99 18.19
N PHE A 281 -11.32 2.22 17.76
CA PHE A 281 -10.15 1.56 18.37
C PHE A 281 -9.94 1.94 19.84
N LEU A 282 -10.45 3.10 20.24
CA LEU A 282 -10.39 3.61 21.60
C LEU A 282 -11.74 3.48 22.34
N SER A 283 -12.72 2.78 21.77
CA SER A 283 -14.05 2.65 22.40
C SER A 283 -14.00 1.82 23.69
N GLU A 284 -12.97 0.99 23.86
CA GLU A 284 -12.65 0.28 25.10
C GLU A 284 -11.69 1.07 26.02
N ARG A 285 -11.74 2.42 26.02
CA ARG A 285 -11.08 3.27 27.04
C ARG A 285 -11.70 3.02 28.44
N GLY A 286 -11.44 1.85 28.99
CA GLY A 286 -11.64 1.54 30.39
C GLY A 286 -10.62 2.28 31.26
N ALA A 287 -10.46 1.83 32.50
CA ALA A 287 -9.40 2.33 33.36
C ALA A 287 -8.02 2.03 32.72
N PRO A 288 -7.03 2.94 32.80
CA PRO A 288 -5.66 2.67 32.38
C PRO A 288 -5.18 1.35 32.95
N SER A 289 -4.62 0.49 32.10
CA SER A 289 -4.09 -0.81 32.48
C SER A 289 -2.58 -0.85 32.25
N PRO A 290 -1.81 -1.55 33.11
CA PRO A 290 -0.41 -1.81 32.84
C PRO A 290 -0.23 -2.51 31.49
N GLY A 291 0.75 -2.05 30.72
CA GLY A 291 1.05 -2.59 29.40
C GLY A 291 0.25 -1.97 28.24
N SER A 292 -0.67 -1.05 28.51
CA SER A 292 -1.38 -0.31 27.45
C SER A 292 -0.71 1.05 27.18
N ALA A 293 -0.48 1.37 25.91
CA ALA A 293 -0.04 2.70 25.46
C ALA A 293 -0.78 3.14 24.20
N VAL A 294 -1.36 4.34 24.20
CA VAL A 294 -2.01 4.89 23.00
C VAL A 294 -0.97 5.56 22.11
N PHE A 295 -0.81 5.04 20.89
CA PHE A 295 0.04 5.58 19.85
C PHE A 295 -0.72 6.49 18.89
N ALA A 296 -0.15 7.66 18.60
CA ALA A 296 -0.62 8.53 17.51
C ALA A 296 0.20 8.29 16.24
N GLY A 297 -0.35 7.48 15.34
CA GLY A 297 0.23 7.12 14.05
C GLY A 297 -0.22 8.01 12.90
N ILE A 298 0.49 7.91 11.79
CA ILE A 298 0.06 8.42 10.49
C ILE A 298 0.03 7.26 9.50
N GLU A 299 -1.12 7.06 8.87
CA GLU A 299 -1.29 6.11 7.77
C GLU A 299 -1.55 6.90 6.47
N GLY A 300 -0.53 7.00 5.61
CA GLY A 300 -0.54 7.92 4.47
C GLY A 300 -0.56 9.38 4.92
N THR A 301 -1.70 10.06 4.74
CA THR A 301 -1.92 11.40 5.35
C THR A 301 -2.92 11.40 6.49
N ARG A 302 -3.53 10.24 6.81
CA ARG A 302 -4.55 10.15 7.85
C ARG A 302 -3.92 9.92 9.22
N PRO A 303 -4.11 10.83 10.19
CA PRO A 303 -3.75 10.53 11.57
C PRO A 303 -4.70 9.48 12.14
N LEU A 304 -4.12 8.52 12.86
CA LEU A 304 -4.86 7.42 13.48
C LEU A 304 -4.33 7.19 14.89
N LEU A 305 -5.24 7.04 15.85
CA LEU A 305 -4.89 6.60 17.20
C LEU A 305 -5.17 5.10 17.35
N VAL A 306 -4.16 4.37 17.81
CA VAL A 306 -4.23 2.93 18.07
C VAL A 306 -3.60 2.61 19.41
N GLU A 307 -4.09 1.58 20.08
CA GLU A 307 -3.53 1.13 21.36
C GLU A 307 -2.52 0.00 21.11
N PHE A 308 -1.31 0.14 21.65
CA PHE A 308 -0.36 -0.95 21.81
C PHE A 308 -0.60 -1.61 23.16
N GLN A 309 -0.64 -2.94 23.15
CA GLN A 309 -0.82 -3.77 24.32
C GLN A 309 0.40 -4.68 24.46
N ALA A 310 1.09 -4.58 25.59
CA ALA A 310 2.24 -5.38 25.94
C ALA A 310 1.92 -6.26 27.15
N LEU A 311 2.40 -7.49 27.13
CA LEU A 311 2.40 -8.39 28.27
C LEU A 311 3.82 -8.93 28.44
N VAL A 312 4.37 -8.73 29.64
CA VAL A 312 5.71 -9.18 30.02
C VAL A 312 5.55 -10.16 31.18
N ALA A 313 6.09 -11.37 31.04
CA ALA A 313 5.96 -12.42 32.05
C ALA A 313 7.26 -13.21 32.22
N PRO A 314 7.55 -13.77 33.41
CA PRO A 314 8.70 -14.65 33.59
C PRO A 314 8.64 -15.85 32.64
N SER A 315 9.75 -16.12 31.95
CA SER A 315 9.87 -17.26 31.05
C SER A 315 10.44 -18.47 31.77
N SER A 316 9.85 -19.64 31.56
CA SER A 316 10.41 -20.93 31.97
C SER A 316 11.30 -21.56 30.89
N LEU A 317 11.47 -20.90 29.74
CA LEU A 317 12.22 -21.40 28.59
C LEU A 317 13.65 -20.87 28.59
N SER A 318 14.57 -21.64 28.01
CA SER A 318 15.96 -21.20 27.80
C SER A 318 16.06 -20.04 26.80
N GLN A 319 15.12 -19.96 25.86
CA GLN A 319 14.93 -18.83 24.95
C GLN A 319 13.54 -18.25 25.18
N PRO A 320 13.44 -17.04 25.78
CA PRO A 320 12.16 -16.41 26.02
C PRO A 320 11.40 -16.11 24.73
N ARG A 321 10.08 -16.21 24.77
CA ARG A 321 9.20 -15.93 23.64
C ARG A 321 9.12 -14.43 23.39
N ARG A 322 9.15 -14.06 22.12
CA ARG A 322 8.93 -12.69 21.64
C ARG A 322 7.92 -12.75 20.51
N THR A 323 6.66 -12.47 20.83
CA THR A 323 5.55 -12.58 19.88
C THR A 323 4.96 -11.21 19.61
N VAL A 324 4.77 -10.89 18.34
CA VAL A 324 4.23 -9.59 17.90
C VAL A 324 3.07 -9.82 16.95
N VAL A 325 1.98 -9.10 17.16
CA VAL A 325 0.82 -9.03 16.28
C VAL A 325 0.58 -7.56 15.90
N GLY A 326 0.47 -7.27 14.60
CA GLY A 326 0.22 -5.91 14.11
C GLY A 326 1.45 -4.99 14.01
N TRP A 327 2.65 -5.48 14.33
CA TRP A 327 3.89 -4.69 14.26
C TRP A 327 5.12 -5.53 13.85
N ASP A 328 6.28 -4.89 13.65
CA ASP A 328 7.51 -5.55 13.21
C ASP A 328 8.30 -6.18 14.37
N GLY A 329 8.58 -7.48 14.28
CA GLY A 329 9.35 -8.23 15.28
C GLY A 329 10.84 -7.86 15.33
N GLY A 330 11.40 -7.39 14.21
CA GLY A 330 12.77 -6.86 14.16
C GLY A 330 12.92 -5.59 15.00
N ARG A 331 11.99 -4.64 14.84
CA ARG A 331 11.89 -3.42 15.63
C ARG A 331 11.69 -3.68 17.11
N LEU A 332 10.82 -4.62 17.49
CA LEU A 332 10.70 -5.04 18.89
C LEU A 332 12.06 -5.47 19.46
N SER A 333 12.79 -6.31 18.72
CA SER A 333 14.10 -6.80 19.17
C SER A 333 15.12 -5.66 19.34
N MET A 334 15.09 -4.65 18.47
CA MET A 334 15.93 -3.46 18.61
C MET A 334 15.57 -2.63 19.85
N ILE A 335 14.28 -2.42 20.13
CA ILE A 335 13.84 -1.65 21.31
C ILE A 335 14.27 -2.33 22.60
N LEU A 336 14.07 -3.65 22.70
CA LEU A 336 14.53 -4.42 23.87
C LEU A 336 16.04 -4.25 24.09
N ALA A 337 16.83 -4.31 23.01
CA ALA A 337 18.28 -4.11 23.10
C ALA A 337 18.66 -2.67 23.53
N VAL A 338 17.93 -1.65 23.09
CA VAL A 338 18.18 -0.25 23.50
C VAL A 338 17.80 -0.04 24.97
N LEU A 339 16.65 -0.56 25.41
CA LEU A 339 16.22 -0.49 26.82
C LEU A 339 17.26 -1.14 27.75
N GLU A 340 17.80 -2.29 27.36
CA GLU A 340 18.84 -2.97 28.13
C GLU A 340 20.17 -2.21 28.11
N ALA A 341 20.67 -1.82 26.93
CA ALA A 341 22.00 -1.22 26.79
C ALA A 341 22.09 0.25 27.21
N ARG A 342 20.99 1.01 27.17
CA ARG A 342 20.96 2.46 27.44
C ARG A 342 20.24 2.83 28.72
N CYS A 343 19.20 2.09 29.08
CA CYS A 343 18.43 2.35 30.29
C CYS A 343 18.78 1.36 31.42
N GLY A 344 19.57 0.32 31.14
CA GLY A 344 19.92 -0.68 32.15
C GLY A 344 18.75 -1.57 32.56
N ILE A 345 17.73 -1.71 31.70
CA ILE A 345 16.50 -2.42 32.00
C ILE A 345 16.52 -3.78 31.28
N PRO A 346 16.91 -4.86 31.96
CA PRO A 346 16.98 -6.17 31.34
C PRO A 346 15.59 -6.76 31.13
N PHE A 347 15.40 -7.34 29.94
CA PHE A 347 14.28 -8.25 29.60
C PHE A 347 14.75 -9.70 29.48
N ALA A 348 15.97 -10.00 29.91
CA ALA A 348 16.50 -11.36 29.96
C ALA A 348 15.62 -12.24 30.87
N GLY A 349 15.26 -13.43 30.39
CA GLY A 349 14.40 -14.35 31.12
C GLY A 349 12.91 -13.97 31.14
N LEU A 350 12.48 -12.98 30.36
CA LEU A 350 11.07 -12.57 30.26
C LEU A 350 10.50 -12.87 28.86
N ASP A 351 9.34 -13.51 28.84
CA ASP A 351 8.50 -13.60 27.65
C ASP A 351 7.86 -12.23 27.39
N VAL A 352 7.83 -11.83 26.12
CA VAL A 352 7.25 -10.56 25.66
C VAL A 352 6.22 -10.85 24.59
N TYR A 353 5.00 -10.40 24.83
CA TYR A 353 3.90 -10.41 23.86
C TYR A 353 3.50 -8.97 23.57
N LEU A 354 3.44 -8.59 22.30
CA LEU A 354 3.01 -7.27 21.85
C LEU A 354 1.87 -7.42 20.84
N ASN A 355 0.81 -6.66 21.02
CA ASN A 355 -0.36 -6.64 20.16
C ASN A 355 -0.75 -5.19 19.82
N VAL A 356 -1.17 -4.96 18.58
CA VAL A 356 -1.84 -3.71 18.19
C VAL A 356 -3.34 -3.93 18.25
N ALA A 357 -4.02 -3.18 19.11
CA ALA A 357 -5.47 -3.25 19.25
C ALA A 357 -6.17 -2.92 17.92
N GLY A 358 -7.30 -3.58 17.69
CA GLY A 358 -8.09 -3.36 16.47
C GLY A 358 -7.61 -4.12 15.22
N GLY A 359 -6.53 -4.91 15.31
CA GLY A 359 -6.02 -5.72 14.18
C GLY A 359 -5.34 -4.89 13.09
N MET A 360 -4.94 -3.66 13.44
CA MET A 360 -4.21 -2.77 12.55
C MET A 360 -2.76 -3.23 12.42
N LYS A 361 -2.21 -3.10 11.21
CA LYS A 361 -0.77 -3.25 10.98
C LYS A 361 -0.15 -1.86 10.94
N ILE A 362 0.75 -1.59 11.87
CA ILE A 362 1.48 -0.33 11.95
C ILE A 362 2.87 -0.54 11.38
N SER A 363 3.28 0.33 10.45
CA SER A 363 4.61 0.29 9.85
C SER A 363 5.26 1.67 9.88
N GLU A 364 5.44 2.22 11.09
CA GLU A 364 5.96 3.57 11.27
C GLU A 364 7.02 3.65 12.39
N PRO A 365 8.17 4.35 12.19
CA PRO A 365 9.16 4.56 13.25
C PRO A 365 8.66 5.31 14.48
N ALA A 366 7.64 6.15 14.32
CA ALA A 366 7.03 6.90 15.41
C ALA A 366 6.41 6.01 16.50
N ALA A 367 6.15 4.73 16.21
CA ALA A 367 5.60 3.78 17.16
C ALA A 367 6.61 3.35 18.24
N ASP A 368 7.91 3.58 18.05
CA ASP A 368 8.95 3.03 18.92
C ASP A 368 8.79 3.47 20.38
N LEU A 369 8.56 4.76 20.61
CA LEU A 369 8.38 5.29 21.96
C LEU A 369 7.10 4.75 22.61
N ALA A 370 6.01 4.58 21.86
CA ALA A 370 4.77 4.02 22.38
C ALA A 370 4.94 2.54 22.76
N VAL A 371 5.67 1.76 21.95
CA VAL A 371 5.98 0.36 22.27
C VAL A 371 6.91 0.26 23.47
N ALA A 372 7.95 1.08 23.55
CA ALA A 372 8.82 1.13 24.73
C ALA A 372 8.03 1.48 26.00
N ALA A 373 7.13 2.46 25.92
CA ALA A 373 6.24 2.84 27.02
C ALA A 373 5.32 1.69 27.45
N ALA A 374 4.71 0.97 26.49
CA ALA A 374 3.88 -0.21 26.77
C ALA A 374 4.67 -1.33 27.45
N LEU A 375 5.88 -1.64 26.95
CA LEU A 375 6.74 -2.69 27.52
C LEU A 375 7.18 -2.37 28.95
N LEU A 376 7.56 -1.11 29.20
CA LEU A 376 7.94 -0.65 30.53
C LEU A 376 6.75 -0.63 31.48
N SER A 377 5.59 -0.15 31.02
CA SER A 377 4.35 -0.19 31.77
C SER A 377 3.95 -1.61 32.18
N ALA A 378 4.10 -2.59 31.27
CA ALA A 378 3.84 -3.99 31.57
C ALA A 378 4.85 -4.60 32.54
N ARG A 379 6.13 -4.22 32.43
CA ARG A 379 7.22 -4.75 33.28
C ARG A 379 7.15 -4.21 34.70
N GLU A 380 6.90 -2.91 34.85
CA GLU A 380 6.81 -2.22 36.15
C GLU A 380 5.42 -2.32 36.79
N ASP A 381 4.49 -3.03 36.14
CA ASP A 381 3.09 -3.15 36.56
C ASP A 381 2.44 -1.79 36.88
N THR A 382 2.81 -0.76 36.10
CA THR A 382 2.44 0.64 36.34
C THR A 382 1.78 1.21 35.09
N SER A 383 0.53 1.65 35.21
CA SER A 383 -0.22 2.23 34.10
C SER A 383 0.32 3.60 33.69
N LEU A 384 0.33 3.85 32.38
CA LEU A 384 0.63 5.19 31.84
C LEU A 384 -0.48 6.19 32.22
N PRO A 385 -0.17 7.50 32.25
CA PRO A 385 -1.18 8.51 32.55
C PRO A 385 -2.38 8.42 31.60
N PRO A 386 -3.61 8.57 32.12
CA PRO A 386 -4.81 8.56 31.29
C PRO A 386 -4.77 9.68 30.25
N ASP A 387 -5.55 9.52 29.19
CA ASP A 387 -5.72 10.54 28.14
C ASP A 387 -4.39 11.12 27.61
N THR A 388 -3.38 10.24 27.53
CA THR A 388 -2.05 10.54 27.00
C THR A 388 -1.78 9.75 25.73
N VAL A 389 -1.40 10.46 24.65
CA VAL A 389 -0.89 9.83 23.42
C VAL A 389 0.63 9.85 23.39
N ILE A 390 1.24 8.86 22.76
CA ILE A 390 2.68 8.71 22.70
C ILE A 390 3.10 8.53 21.25
N PHE A 391 4.17 9.21 20.83
CA PHE A 391 4.83 8.92 19.57
C PHE A 391 6.27 9.43 19.60
N GLY A 392 7.17 8.78 18.89
CA GLY A 392 8.59 9.13 18.83
C GLY A 392 9.42 7.98 18.26
N GLU A 393 10.48 8.30 17.53
CA GLU A 393 11.42 7.29 17.02
C GLU A 393 12.58 7.13 18.00
N ILE A 394 12.96 5.88 18.30
CA ILE A 394 14.08 5.57 19.19
C ILE A 394 15.32 5.27 18.35
N SER A 395 16.40 6.02 18.57
CA SER A 395 17.70 5.70 17.99
C SER A 395 18.44 4.64 18.81
N LEU A 396 19.36 3.90 18.20
CA LEU A 396 20.24 2.94 18.89
C LEU A 396 21.16 3.60 19.96
N SER A 397 21.32 4.93 19.92
CA SER A 397 21.99 5.70 20.97
C SER A 397 21.13 5.91 22.21
N GLY A 398 19.82 5.64 22.16
CA GLY A 398 18.84 6.02 23.17
C GLY A 398 18.22 7.39 22.95
N ALA A 399 18.66 8.16 21.94
CA ALA A 399 18.08 9.47 21.63
C ALA A 399 16.66 9.33 21.03
N LEU A 400 15.75 10.24 21.43
CA LEU A 400 14.40 10.33 20.87
C LEU A 400 14.38 11.33 19.71
N ARG A 401 14.02 10.83 18.52
CA ARG A 401 14.01 11.61 17.28
C ARG A 401 12.60 12.10 16.95
N ALA A 402 12.52 13.35 16.50
CA ALA A 402 11.30 13.96 16.01
C ALA A 402 10.76 13.19 14.80
N VAL A 403 9.43 13.05 14.73
CA VAL A 403 8.74 12.36 13.63
C VAL A 403 7.99 13.34 12.73
N SER A 404 7.65 12.87 11.53
CA SER A 404 6.88 13.64 10.57
C SER A 404 5.45 13.90 11.08
N GLN A 405 4.87 15.00 10.59
CA GLN A 405 3.45 15.35 10.81
C GLN A 405 3.02 15.38 12.29
N GLY A 406 3.91 15.77 13.21
CA GLY A 406 3.60 15.84 14.65
C GLY A 406 2.36 16.69 14.96
N GLU A 407 2.15 17.80 14.25
CA GLU A 407 0.96 18.64 14.43
C GLU A 407 -0.35 17.91 14.08
N ASN A 408 -0.37 17.12 13.00
CA ASN A 408 -1.56 16.37 12.59
C ASN A 408 -1.92 15.28 13.61
N ARG A 409 -0.91 14.59 14.16
CA ARG A 409 -1.10 13.61 15.25
C ARG A 409 -1.74 14.25 16.48
N LEU A 410 -1.23 15.40 16.90
CA LEU A 410 -1.70 16.11 18.09
C LEU A 410 -3.12 16.69 17.90
N LYS A 411 -3.46 17.18 16.70
CA LYS A 411 -4.81 17.64 16.38
C LYS A 411 -5.84 16.50 16.44
N GLU A 412 -5.48 15.32 15.94
CA GLU A 412 -6.36 14.15 16.01
C GLU A 412 -6.53 13.66 17.46
N ALA A 413 -5.45 13.64 18.23
CA ALA A 413 -5.50 13.35 19.67
C ALA A 413 -6.43 14.31 20.42
N GLN A 414 -6.27 15.62 20.18
CA GLN A 414 -7.13 16.66 20.77
C GLN A 414 -8.61 16.45 20.38
N LYS A 415 -8.89 16.19 19.09
CA LYS A 415 -10.26 15.95 18.59
C LYS A 415 -10.93 14.76 19.28
N LEU A 416 -10.14 13.78 19.71
CA LEU A 416 -10.59 12.58 20.41
C LEU A 416 -10.50 12.70 21.94
N GLY A 417 -10.30 13.91 22.45
CA GLY A 417 -10.38 14.22 23.87
C GLY A 417 -9.13 13.90 24.69
N PHE A 418 -7.98 13.60 24.06
CA PHE A 418 -6.73 13.46 24.80
C PHE A 418 -6.26 14.83 25.34
N THR A 419 -5.75 14.84 26.56
CA THR A 419 -5.30 16.05 27.25
C THR A 419 -3.79 16.16 27.37
N ALA A 420 -3.06 15.08 27.07
CA ALA A 420 -1.61 15.05 27.13
C ALA A 420 -0.99 14.29 25.95
N ALA A 421 0.26 14.61 25.63
CA ALA A 421 1.08 13.82 24.72
C ALA A 421 2.52 13.74 25.18
N ILE A 422 3.11 12.55 25.05
CA ILE A 422 4.53 12.27 25.25
C ILE A 422 5.20 12.24 23.88
N VAL A 423 6.13 13.17 23.67
CA VAL A 423 6.74 13.41 22.35
C VAL A 423 8.24 13.69 22.48
N PRO A 424 9.03 13.55 21.39
CA PRO A 424 10.43 13.93 21.40
C PRO A 424 10.60 15.45 21.58
N SER A 425 11.66 15.87 22.25
CA SER A 425 11.99 17.29 22.43
C SER A 425 12.36 17.98 21.12
N GLY A 426 12.92 17.24 20.17
CA GLY A 426 13.28 17.75 18.85
C GLY A 426 12.08 18.04 17.95
N GLY A 427 12.29 18.88 16.93
CA GLY A 427 11.28 19.19 15.90
C GLY A 427 10.74 20.62 16.00
N LYS A 428 9.77 20.94 15.13
CA LYS A 428 9.13 22.26 15.16
C LYS A 428 8.31 22.41 16.46
N PRO A 429 8.37 23.57 17.14
CA PRO A 429 7.48 23.83 18.26
C PRO A 429 6.05 23.87 17.72
N VAL A 430 5.21 23.02 18.31
CA VAL A 430 3.78 22.93 18.01
C VAL A 430 3.07 23.14 19.35
N ASN A 431 2.07 24.01 19.36
CA ASN A 431 1.20 24.22 20.51
C ASN A 431 -0.24 23.96 20.07
N ILE A 432 -0.91 23.01 20.71
CA ILE A 432 -2.32 22.69 20.47
C ILE A 432 -3.07 23.01 21.76
N ALA A 433 -4.08 23.87 21.67
CA ALA A 433 -4.83 24.33 22.84
C ALA A 433 -5.46 23.16 23.62
N GLY A 434 -5.32 23.13 24.94
CA GLY A 434 -5.88 22.08 25.78
C GLY A 434 -5.11 20.76 25.79
N LEU A 435 -3.92 20.71 25.16
CA LEU A 435 -3.07 19.52 25.14
C LEU A 435 -1.69 19.82 25.75
N THR A 436 -1.36 19.12 26.83
CA THR A 436 -0.08 19.24 27.55
C THR A 436 0.99 18.40 26.87
N LEU A 437 2.14 18.98 26.54
CA LEU A 437 3.23 18.28 25.84
C LEU A 437 4.37 17.95 26.80
N ASN A 438 4.54 16.67 27.11
CA ASN A 438 5.69 16.14 27.84
C ASN A 438 6.79 15.77 26.84
N ARG A 439 7.90 16.49 26.90
CA ARG A 439 8.97 16.44 25.89
C ARG A 439 10.22 15.77 26.44
N PHE A 440 10.69 14.73 25.76
CA PHE A 440 11.89 13.98 26.16
C PHE A 440 12.97 13.99 25.07
N GLY A 441 14.23 14.21 25.48
CA GLY A 441 15.38 14.22 24.57
C GLY A 441 15.95 12.82 24.30
N ASP A 442 15.84 11.94 25.28
CA ASP A 442 16.33 10.56 25.23
C ASP A 442 15.43 9.62 26.04
N LEU A 443 15.66 8.34 25.83
CA LEU A 443 14.90 7.27 26.46
C LEU A 443 15.19 7.19 27.96
N THR A 444 16.41 7.44 28.41
CA THR A 444 16.77 7.41 29.83
C THR A 444 16.01 8.47 30.64
N GLY A 445 15.92 9.70 30.14
CA GLY A 445 15.12 10.76 30.77
C GLY A 445 13.63 10.44 30.77
N PHE A 446 13.11 9.83 29.70
CA PHE A 446 11.74 9.34 29.66
C PHE A 446 11.47 8.27 30.73
N VAL A 447 12.34 7.25 30.84
CA VAL A 447 12.19 6.19 31.85
C VAL A 447 12.26 6.76 33.26
N GLY A 448 13.27 7.60 33.54
CA GLY A 448 13.48 8.15 34.88
C GLY A 448 12.30 9.00 35.37
N ASP A 449 11.71 9.82 34.50
CA ASP A 449 10.56 10.67 34.85
C ASP A 449 9.26 9.86 34.98
N MET A 450 9.02 8.91 34.08
CA MET A 450 7.73 8.21 33.99
C MET A 450 7.62 6.99 34.91
N PHE A 451 8.74 6.30 35.18
CA PHE A 451 8.75 5.03 35.91
C PHE A 451 9.67 5.06 37.14
N GLY A 452 10.39 6.15 37.38
CA GLY A 452 11.29 6.28 38.53
C GLY A 452 12.52 5.36 38.47
N ALA A 453 12.77 4.72 37.32
CA ALA A 453 13.91 3.84 37.09
C ALA A 453 14.98 4.60 36.29
N GLY A 454 16.11 4.89 36.92
CA GLY A 454 17.24 5.61 36.32
C GLY A 454 18.44 5.62 37.24
#